data_AF-A0A1M6QUG7-F1
#
_entry.id   AF-A0A1M6QUG7-F1
#
_cell.length_a   1.000
_cell.length_b   1.000
_cell.length_c   1.000
_cell.angle_alpha   90.00
_cell.angle_beta   90.00
_cell.angle_gamma   90.00
#
_symmetry.space_group_name_H-M   'P 1'
#
loop_
_entity.id
_entity.type
_entity.pdbx_description
1 polymer ?
#
loop_
_entity_poly.entity_id
_entity_poly.type
_entity_poly.pdbx_seq_one_letter_code
_entity_poly.pdbx_strand_id
1 'polypeptide(L)'
;MTPTAHRDLAARLEAAEGASRELDEAIMHALFDREERHIGAEEEQDDGSWAPVKDRVWVNRTTGKWVSTHALNFTSSLDAALTLLPEGGEWSRHRGANDRMTMAVWAPGMVSIYAQAATPALALAAAALRARAAMMEEQG
;
A
#
# COMPACT_ATOMS: atom_id res chain seq x y z
N MET A 1 13.76 -1.17 -1.30
CA MET A 1 13.36 0.02 -2.08
C MET A 1 13.82 1.26 -1.34
N THR A 2 14.18 2.34 -2.02
CA THR A 2 14.74 3.55 -1.40
C THR A 2 13.65 4.47 -0.82
N PRO A 3 14.00 5.35 0.14
CA PRO A 3 13.12 6.43 0.60
C PRO A 3 12.58 7.30 -0.54
N THR A 4 13.40 7.52 -1.59
CA THR A 4 13.02 8.29 -2.78
C THR A 4 11.80 7.73 -3.49
N ALA A 5 11.74 6.41 -3.73
CA ALA A 5 10.62 5.81 -4.44
C ALA A 5 9.28 5.93 -3.67
N HIS A 6 9.31 5.89 -2.34
CA HIS A 6 8.12 6.13 -1.52
C HIS A 6 7.62 7.58 -1.66
N ARG A 7 8.54 8.55 -1.69
CA ARG A 7 8.20 9.97 -1.88
C ARG A 7 7.64 10.24 -3.28
N ASP A 8 8.21 9.63 -4.31
CA ASP A 8 7.73 9.78 -5.68
C ASP A 8 6.31 9.23 -5.84
N LEU A 9 6.02 8.06 -5.24
CA LEU A 9 4.66 7.52 -5.21
C LEU A 9 3.70 8.41 -4.41
N ALA A 10 4.11 8.94 -3.27
CA ALA A 10 3.30 9.88 -2.50
C ALA A 10 2.94 11.13 -3.33
N ALA A 11 3.90 11.71 -4.06
CA ALA A 11 3.65 12.85 -4.93
C ALA A 11 2.64 12.53 -6.06
N ARG A 12 2.73 11.32 -6.65
CA ARG A 12 1.76 10.86 -7.65
C ARG A 12 0.34 10.72 -7.06
N LEU A 13 0.22 10.22 -5.83
CA LEU A 13 -1.08 10.11 -5.14
C LEU A 13 -1.67 11.48 -4.81
N GLU A 14 -0.84 12.44 -4.40
CA GLU A 14 -1.27 13.81 -4.13
C GLU A 14 -1.73 14.54 -5.40
N ALA A 15 -1.19 14.18 -6.57
CA ALA A 15 -1.61 14.74 -7.86
C ALA A 15 -2.83 14.03 -8.47
N ALA A 16 -3.21 12.85 -7.96
CA ALA A 16 -4.34 12.10 -8.49
C ALA A 16 -5.68 12.73 -8.07
N GLU A 17 -6.63 12.72 -9.00
CA GLU A 17 -7.98 13.26 -8.79
C GLU A 17 -9.01 12.17 -8.43
N GLY A 18 -8.60 10.90 -8.43
CA GLY A 18 -9.48 9.78 -8.10
C GLY A 18 -8.76 8.46 -7.96
N ALA A 19 -9.54 7.39 -7.80
CA ALA A 19 -9.05 6.03 -7.70
C ALA A 19 -8.22 5.63 -8.93
N SER A 20 -7.10 4.94 -8.73
CA SER A 20 -6.22 4.49 -9.81
C SER A 20 -5.66 3.11 -9.53
N ARG A 21 -5.98 2.17 -10.43
CA ARG A 21 -5.46 0.80 -10.38
C ARG A 21 -3.96 0.73 -10.59
N GLU A 22 -3.44 1.57 -11.48
CA GLU A 22 -2.01 1.67 -11.74
C GLU A 22 -1.24 2.15 -10.50
N LEU A 23 -1.78 3.14 -9.78
CA LEU A 23 -1.16 3.59 -8.52
C LEU A 23 -1.24 2.53 -7.44
N ASP A 24 -2.37 1.81 -7.35
CA ASP A 24 -2.53 0.70 -6.42
C ASP A 24 -1.50 -0.42 -6.68
N GLU A 25 -1.31 -0.82 -7.94
CA GLU A 25 -0.29 -1.79 -8.33
C GLU A 25 1.13 -1.29 -8.07
N ALA A 26 1.40 -0.01 -8.33
CA ALA A 26 2.70 0.58 -8.04
C ALA A 26 3.01 0.56 -6.53
N ILE A 27 2.02 0.80 -5.67
CA ILE A 27 2.15 0.65 -4.21
C ILE A 27 2.39 -0.82 -3.85
N MET A 28 1.68 -1.76 -4.49
CA MET A 28 1.91 -3.19 -4.24
C MET A 28 3.35 -3.60 -4.58
N HIS A 29 3.85 -3.23 -5.76
CA HIS A 29 5.23 -3.49 -6.17
C HIS A 29 6.27 -2.86 -5.25
N ALA A 30 5.96 -1.69 -4.69
CA ALA A 30 6.83 -0.99 -3.76
C ALA A 30 6.99 -1.74 -2.43
N LEU A 31 5.90 -2.29 -1.89
CA LEU A 31 5.83 -2.75 -0.50
C LEU A 31 5.79 -4.28 -0.34
N PHE A 32 5.37 -5.00 -1.38
CA PHE A 32 5.13 -6.44 -1.33
C PHE A 32 5.96 -7.16 -2.39
N ASP A 33 6.19 -8.44 -2.16
CA ASP A 33 6.81 -9.33 -3.14
C ASP A 33 5.73 -10.07 -3.94
N ARG A 34 6.07 -10.44 -5.18
CA ARG A 34 5.18 -11.19 -6.07
C ARG A 34 5.77 -12.58 -6.26
N GLU A 35 5.08 -13.59 -5.72
CA GLU A 35 5.55 -14.98 -5.68
C GLU A 35 4.51 -15.92 -6.26
N GLU A 36 4.94 -17.06 -6.81
CA GLU A 36 4.03 -18.12 -7.21
C GLU A 36 3.74 -19.04 -6.01
N ARG A 37 2.46 -19.23 -5.65
CA ARG A 37 2.04 -20.08 -4.53
C ARG A 37 0.82 -20.93 -4.89
N HIS A 38 0.65 -22.08 -4.23
CA HIS A 38 -0.56 -22.89 -4.30
C HIS A 38 -1.74 -22.13 -3.69
N ILE A 39 -2.84 -22.01 -4.42
CA ILE A 39 -3.99 -21.17 -4.06
C ILE A 39 -5.12 -21.93 -3.34
N GLY A 40 -4.85 -23.17 -2.90
CA GLY A 40 -5.85 -24.02 -2.24
C GLY A 40 -6.84 -24.69 -3.18
N ALA A 41 -6.61 -24.61 -4.49
CA ALA A 41 -7.35 -25.35 -5.51
C ALA A 41 -6.45 -26.43 -6.15
N GLU A 42 -7.07 -27.47 -6.69
CA GLU A 42 -6.41 -28.54 -7.45
C GLU A 42 -7.14 -28.69 -8.79
N GLU A 43 -6.41 -29.06 -9.84
CA GLU A 43 -6.94 -29.32 -11.16
C GLU A 43 -6.59 -30.75 -11.59
N GLU A 44 -7.56 -31.43 -12.21
CA GLU A 44 -7.37 -32.75 -12.81
C GLU A 44 -6.58 -32.60 -14.12
N GLN A 45 -5.53 -33.38 -14.27
CA GLN A 45 -4.70 -33.43 -15.46
C GLN A 45 -5.15 -34.53 -16.41
N ASP A 46 -4.66 -34.48 -17.66
CA ASP A 46 -5.03 -35.43 -18.72
C ASP A 46 -4.73 -36.91 -18.37
N ASP A 47 -3.80 -37.16 -17.44
CA ASP A 47 -3.45 -38.50 -16.95
C ASP A 47 -4.31 -38.97 -15.76
N GLY A 48 -5.31 -38.18 -15.37
CA GLY A 48 -6.20 -38.43 -14.23
C GLY A 48 -5.58 -38.11 -12.86
N SER A 49 -4.36 -37.56 -12.82
CA SER A 49 -3.75 -37.06 -11.58
C SER A 49 -4.28 -35.67 -11.22
N TRP A 50 -4.25 -35.32 -9.93
CA TRP A 50 -4.61 -33.99 -9.45
C TRP A 50 -3.35 -33.21 -9.11
N ALA A 51 -3.26 -31.98 -9.61
CA ALA A 51 -2.14 -31.08 -9.37
C ALA A 51 -2.58 -29.78 -8.67
N PRO A 52 -1.77 -29.22 -7.76
CA PRO A 52 -2.09 -27.97 -7.09
C PRO A 52 -2.06 -26.80 -8.08
N VAL A 53 -3.15 -26.04 -8.13
CA VAL A 53 -3.22 -24.80 -8.91
C VAL A 53 -2.35 -23.74 -8.27
N LYS A 54 -1.41 -23.19 -9.03
CA LYS A 54 -0.54 -22.11 -8.58
C LYS A 54 -0.89 -20.81 -9.29
N ASP A 55 -0.79 -19.71 -8.57
CA ASP A 55 -0.92 -18.38 -9.13
C ASP A 55 0.11 -17.43 -8.50
N ARG A 56 0.33 -16.29 -9.15
CA ARG A 56 1.10 -15.19 -8.59
C ARG A 56 0.28 -14.49 -7.53
N VAL A 57 0.85 -14.39 -6.33
CA VAL A 57 0.24 -13.75 -5.17
C VAL A 57 1.16 -12.68 -4.61
N TRP A 58 0.55 -11.68 -3.98
CA TRP A 58 1.25 -10.66 -3.23
C TRP A 58 1.54 -11.17 -1.83
N VAL A 59 2.79 -11.00 -1.40
CA VAL A 59 3.30 -11.49 -0.13
C VAL A 59 3.89 -10.33 0.66
N ASN A 60 3.59 -10.27 1.95
CA ASN A 60 4.23 -9.31 2.84
C ASN A 60 5.70 -9.71 3.02
N ARG A 61 6.62 -8.83 2.57
CA ARG A 61 8.07 -9.08 2.56
C ARG A 61 8.64 -9.40 3.94
N THR A 62 8.10 -8.81 5.00
CA THR A 62 8.61 -9.00 6.37
C THR A 62 8.14 -10.32 6.98
N THR A 63 6.87 -10.68 6.77
CA THR A 63 6.24 -11.83 7.45
C THR A 63 6.17 -13.09 6.57
N GLY A 64 6.41 -12.96 5.27
CA GLY A 64 6.22 -14.04 4.28
C GLY A 64 4.77 -14.46 4.10
N LYS A 65 3.80 -13.76 4.71
CA LYS A 65 2.38 -14.12 4.64
C LYS A 65 1.75 -13.68 3.34
N TRP A 66 0.87 -14.52 2.80
CA TRP A 66 0.01 -14.18 1.68
C TRP A 66 -0.85 -12.97 2.05
N VAL A 67 -0.94 -12.00 1.14
CA VAL A 67 -1.80 -10.81 1.26
C VAL A 67 -3.02 -10.90 0.34
N SER A 68 -2.81 -11.11 -0.97
CA SER A 68 -3.89 -11.13 -1.96
C SER A 68 -3.41 -11.71 -3.30
N THR A 69 -4.34 -12.22 -4.13
CA THR A 69 -4.06 -12.57 -5.54
C THR A 69 -3.97 -11.33 -6.44
N HIS A 70 -4.68 -10.25 -6.09
CA HIS A 70 -4.73 -9.00 -6.86
C HIS A 70 -4.26 -7.79 -6.04
N ALA A 71 -3.94 -6.68 -6.73
CA ALA A 71 -3.56 -5.45 -6.05
C ALA A 71 -4.71 -4.90 -5.18
N LEU A 72 -4.37 -4.46 -3.97
CA LEU A 72 -5.34 -3.87 -3.04
C LEU A 72 -5.78 -2.48 -3.51
N ASN A 73 -6.94 -2.04 -3.02
CA ASN A 73 -7.60 -0.81 -3.46
C ASN A 73 -7.19 0.42 -2.62
N PHE A 74 -5.90 0.69 -2.44
CA PHE A 74 -5.41 1.77 -1.56
C PHE A 74 -5.93 3.16 -1.95
N THR A 75 -6.10 3.42 -3.25
CA THR A 75 -6.55 4.73 -3.75
C THR A 75 -8.05 4.97 -3.64
N SER A 76 -8.85 3.91 -3.41
CA SER A 76 -10.31 4.00 -3.36
C SER A 76 -10.95 3.51 -2.06
N SER A 77 -10.20 2.76 -1.23
CA SER A 77 -10.66 2.24 0.06
C SER A 77 -9.80 2.79 1.19
N LEU A 78 -10.46 3.44 2.15
CA LEU A 78 -9.80 3.92 3.36
C LEU A 78 -9.22 2.75 4.17
N ASP A 79 -9.96 1.64 4.28
CA ASP A 79 -9.51 0.44 4.99
C ASP A 79 -8.27 -0.17 4.35
N ALA A 80 -8.21 -0.23 3.02
CA ALA A 80 -7.00 -0.65 2.32
C ALA A 80 -5.84 0.32 2.60
N ALA A 81 -6.07 1.64 2.49
CA ALA A 81 -5.05 2.64 2.79
C ALA A 81 -4.53 2.56 4.23
N LEU A 82 -5.36 2.19 5.20
CA LEU A 82 -4.94 2.01 6.59
C LEU A 82 -3.91 0.89 6.78
N THR A 83 -3.92 -0.12 5.92
CA THR A 83 -2.89 -1.18 5.96
C THR A 83 -1.49 -0.68 5.57
N LEU A 84 -1.39 0.52 4.98
CA LEU A 84 -0.13 1.16 4.65
C LEU A 84 0.51 1.87 5.85
N LEU A 85 -0.22 2.10 6.94
CA LEU A 85 0.35 2.78 8.11
C LEU A 85 1.57 2.00 8.64
N PRO A 86 2.61 2.71 9.12
CA PRO A 86 3.65 2.08 9.91
C PRO A 86 3.08 1.33 11.11
N GLU A 87 3.77 0.28 11.55
CA GLU A 87 3.36 -0.45 12.75
C GLU A 87 3.34 0.47 13.97
N GLY A 88 2.28 0.40 14.76
CA GLY A 88 2.04 1.32 15.88
C GLY A 88 1.71 2.76 15.46
N GLY A 89 1.52 3.01 14.16
CA GLY A 89 1.18 4.33 13.64
C GLY A 89 -0.28 4.71 13.86
N GLU A 90 -0.52 5.98 14.13
CA GLU A 90 -1.84 6.57 14.25
C GLU A 90 -2.13 7.48 13.05
N TRP A 91 -3.40 7.82 12.85
CA TRP A 91 -3.81 8.69 11.78
C TRP A 91 -5.00 9.55 12.19
N SER A 92 -5.20 10.65 11.48
CA SER A 92 -6.38 11.48 11.65
C SER A 92 -6.68 12.24 10.38
N ARG A 93 -7.93 12.68 10.29
CA ARG A 93 -8.37 13.61 9.25
C ARG A 93 -8.31 15.03 9.77
N HIS A 94 -7.66 15.90 9.00
CA HIS A 94 -7.67 17.33 9.22
C HIS A 94 -8.59 18.02 8.22
N ARG A 95 -9.16 19.16 8.62
CA ARG A 95 -9.87 20.02 7.67
C ARG A 95 -8.83 20.62 6.71
N GLY A 96 -8.91 20.26 5.44
CA GLY A 96 -8.04 20.81 4.40
C GLY A 96 -8.42 22.24 4.03
N ALA A 97 -7.48 22.95 3.41
CA ALA A 97 -7.76 24.13 2.62
C ALA A 97 -8.05 23.70 1.17
N ASN A 98 -8.86 24.48 0.45
CA ASN A 98 -9.04 24.37 -1.01
C ASN A 98 -9.62 23.04 -1.52
N ASP A 99 -10.77 22.60 -0.98
CA ASP A 99 -11.55 21.41 -1.40
C ASP A 99 -10.80 20.05 -1.40
N ARG A 100 -9.52 20.02 -1.03
CA ARG A 100 -8.72 18.79 -0.88
C ARG A 100 -8.82 18.23 0.52
N MET A 101 -8.68 16.90 0.61
CA MET A 101 -8.67 16.17 1.88
C MET A 101 -7.25 16.18 2.45
N THR A 102 -7.13 16.49 3.75
CA THR A 102 -5.84 16.46 4.46
C THR A 102 -5.85 15.32 5.47
N MET A 103 -4.88 14.42 5.35
CA MET A 103 -4.67 13.31 6.28
C MET A 103 -3.32 13.48 6.97
N ALA A 104 -3.28 13.15 8.26
CA ALA A 104 -2.07 13.11 9.06
C ALA A 104 -1.78 11.67 9.47
N VAL A 105 -0.51 11.30 9.44
CA VAL A 105 0.00 10.02 9.95
C VAL A 105 1.08 10.31 10.98
N TRP A 106 1.00 9.64 12.13
CA TRP A 106 2.03 9.63 13.16
C TRP A 106 2.69 8.27 13.19
N ALA A 107 3.97 8.21 12.85
CA ALA A 107 4.77 7.02 13.10
C ALA A 107 5.39 7.12 14.52
N PRO A 108 5.60 5.98 15.22
CA PRO A 108 6.27 5.99 16.52
C PRO A 108 7.61 6.74 16.49
N GLY A 109 7.77 7.71 17.39
CA GLY A 109 9.00 8.51 17.49
C GLY A 109 9.10 9.69 16.51
N MET A 110 8.11 9.89 15.64
CA MET A 110 8.15 10.93 14.61
C MET A 110 7.11 12.03 14.83
N VAL A 111 7.37 13.19 14.22
CA VAL A 111 6.38 14.27 14.07
C VAL A 111 5.27 13.87 13.09
N SER A 112 4.11 14.53 13.16
CA SER A 112 3.03 14.30 12.21
C SER A 112 3.46 14.58 10.77
N ILE A 113 3.16 13.63 9.89
CA ILE A 113 3.40 13.75 8.45
C ILE A 113 2.05 13.91 7.77
N TYR A 114 1.94 14.96 6.97
CA TYR A 114 0.71 15.36 6.29
C TYR A 114 0.80 15.08 4.80
N ALA A 115 -0.34 14.76 4.20
CA ALA A 115 -0.52 14.79 2.75
C ALA A 115 -1.92 15.31 2.40
N GLN A 116 -2.02 15.88 1.20
CA GLN A 116 -3.26 16.44 0.66
C GLN A 116 -3.59 15.84 -0.70
N ALA A 117 -4.81 15.35 -0.88
CA ALA A 117 -5.26 14.78 -2.14
C ALA A 117 -6.76 15.00 -2.38
N ALA A 118 -7.23 14.66 -3.57
CA ALA A 118 -8.65 14.80 -3.93
C ALA A 118 -9.59 13.93 -3.07
N THR A 119 -9.10 12.80 -2.55
CA THR A 119 -9.89 11.89 -1.69
C THR A 119 -9.16 11.55 -0.39
N PRO A 120 -9.88 11.13 0.68
CA PRO A 120 -9.24 10.73 1.93
C PRO A 120 -8.31 9.50 1.77
N ALA A 121 -8.68 8.55 0.91
CA ALA A 121 -7.87 7.34 0.68
C ALA A 121 -6.53 7.69 0.01
N LEU A 122 -6.55 8.54 -1.02
CA LEU A 122 -5.33 9.05 -1.67
C LEU A 122 -4.43 9.82 -0.68
N ALA A 123 -5.03 10.73 0.10
CA ALA A 123 -4.28 11.53 1.07
C ALA A 123 -3.68 10.66 2.18
N LEU A 124 -4.42 9.66 2.66
CA LEU A 124 -3.91 8.75 3.68
C LEU A 124 -2.77 7.87 3.15
N ALA A 125 -2.94 7.30 1.95
CA ALA A 125 -1.89 6.50 1.31
C ALA A 125 -0.61 7.33 1.09
N ALA A 126 -0.74 8.57 0.63
CA ALA A 126 0.39 9.48 0.45
C ALA A 126 1.10 9.80 1.78
N ALA A 127 0.36 10.14 2.84
CA ALA A 127 0.92 10.41 4.16
C ALA A 127 1.62 9.18 4.75
N ALA A 128 1.04 7.99 4.59
CA ALA A 128 1.62 6.72 5.05
C ALA A 128 2.94 6.39 4.33
N LEU A 129 3.00 6.59 3.00
CA LEU A 129 4.23 6.38 2.23
C LEU A 129 5.33 7.37 2.63
N ARG A 130 4.98 8.65 2.86
CA ARG A 130 5.93 9.65 3.37
C ARG A 130 6.47 9.27 4.75
N ALA A 131 5.59 8.78 5.63
CA ALA A 131 6.00 8.30 6.96
C ALA A 131 6.98 7.13 6.88
N ARG A 132 6.71 6.14 6.03
CA ARG A 132 7.64 5.03 5.78
C ARG A 132 8.99 5.51 5.23
N ALA A 133 8.98 6.46 4.28
CA ALA A 133 10.20 7.02 3.74
C ALA A 133 11.06 7.68 4.84
N ALA A 134 10.42 8.45 5.72
CA ALA A 134 11.11 9.15 6.80
C ALA A 134 11.67 8.17 7.84
N MET A 135 10.94 7.11 8.21
CA MET A 135 11.44 6.06 9.11
C MET A 135 12.68 5.32 8.56
N MET A 136 12.76 5.15 7.23
CA MET A 136 13.92 4.51 6.59
C MET A 136 15.16 5.41 6.63
N GLU A 137 15.00 6.73 6.63
CA GLU A 137 16.10 7.68 6.71
C GLU A 137 16.64 7.84 8.12
N GLU A 138 15.81 7.69 9.15
CA GLU A 138 16.28 7.71 10.55
C GLU A 138 17.05 6.44 10.94
N GLN A 139 16.90 5.35 10.17
CA GLN A 139 17.53 4.05 10.44
C GLN A 139 18.79 3.78 9.60
N GLY A 140 19.10 4.66 8.63
CA GLY A 140 20.28 4.54 7.74
C GLY A 140 21.43 5.41 8.19
#